data_AF-A0A554JKQ1-F1
#
_entry.id   AF-A0A554JKQ1-F1
#
_cell.length_a   1.000
_cell.length_b   1.000
_cell.length_c   1.000
_cell.angle_alpha   90.00
_cell.angle_beta   90.00
_cell.angle_gamma   90.00
#
_symmetry.space_group_name_H-M   'P 1'
#
loop_
_entity.id
_entity.type
_entity.pdbx_description
1 polymer ?
#
loop_
_entity_poly.entity_id
_entity_poly.type
_entity_poly.pdbx_seq_one_letter_code
_entity_poly.pdbx_strand_id
1 'polypeptide(L)'
;MFQSSASFQSSMFGSFAYNPILERHRDHLLMRMQRTIDFSFIMPLVKDCYSILGRKAYDPVCMVKLLILQTLYDLSERDVVESADTNLLFRAFLERSLEDDIPHWTLLGKFRERLGEERFTALFNRIVVMAKERGLLDEKLRIIDSSAVMAHVDVARHLGTADREDDDHPDRLDTRSPDPDARTGHKTAHKKWYGYKVHASIDPSSDIVTAVETTSANVADVDMVIPLVDKERALFPTCERPIRQVTADKAYVGRGVELAKRKILDYTIPRANMRQKLGTWFLSARKPRSLETTAQKSFFKEGIFLQSQFTSEFSFNLKAFFSVR
;
A
#
# COMPACT_ATOMS: atom_id res chain seq x y z
N MET A 1 -1.46 -18.88 20.63
CA MET A 1 -2.02 -20.24 20.61
C MET A 1 -3.14 -20.24 19.58
N PHE A 2 -2.82 -20.58 18.33
CA PHE A 2 -3.71 -20.37 17.18
C PHE A 2 -4.60 -21.60 16.94
N GLN A 3 -5.68 -21.42 16.18
CA GLN A 3 -6.51 -22.53 15.74
C GLN A 3 -5.66 -23.49 14.90
N SER A 4 -5.76 -24.79 15.20
CA SER A 4 -5.16 -25.83 14.38
C SER A 4 -5.94 -25.94 13.08
N SER A 5 -5.23 -25.99 11.97
CA SER A 5 -5.80 -26.20 10.64
C SER A 5 -5.10 -27.37 9.98
N ALA A 6 -5.86 -28.14 9.20
CA ALA A 6 -5.25 -29.12 8.32
C ALA A 6 -4.42 -28.39 7.26
N SER A 7 -3.24 -28.92 6.93
CA SER A 7 -2.52 -28.43 5.76
C SER A 7 -3.38 -28.70 4.53
N PHE A 8 -3.46 -27.73 3.62
CA PHE A 8 -4.19 -27.85 2.36
C PHE A 8 -3.83 -29.13 1.58
N GLN A 9 -2.58 -29.57 1.68
CA GLN A 9 -2.07 -30.78 1.04
C GLN A 9 -2.31 -32.06 1.84
N SER A 10 -2.54 -31.97 3.15
CA SER A 10 -2.77 -33.12 4.04
C SER A 10 -4.24 -33.42 4.29
N SER A 11 -5.17 -32.66 3.71
CA SER A 11 -6.61 -32.96 3.76
C SER A 11 -6.93 -34.22 2.95
N MET A 12 -8.02 -34.89 3.34
CA MET A 12 -8.55 -36.08 2.65
C MET A 12 -8.70 -35.86 1.14
N PHE A 13 -9.05 -34.65 0.72
CA PHE A 13 -9.26 -34.29 -0.68
C PHE A 13 -8.03 -33.64 -1.34
N GLY A 14 -6.96 -33.39 -0.58
CA GLY A 14 -5.76 -32.67 -0.99
C GLY A 14 -5.10 -33.25 -2.24
N SER A 15 -4.73 -34.53 -2.15
CA SER A 15 -4.00 -35.22 -3.22
C SER A 15 -4.87 -35.54 -4.44
N PHE A 16 -6.17 -35.82 -4.23
CA PHE A 16 -7.07 -36.30 -5.27
C PHE A 16 -7.82 -35.20 -6.01
N ALA A 17 -8.37 -34.22 -5.29
CA ALA A 17 -9.23 -33.19 -5.87
C ALA A 17 -8.47 -31.88 -6.18
N TYR A 18 -7.54 -31.46 -5.32
CA TYR A 18 -6.97 -30.12 -5.42
C TYR A 18 -5.76 -30.07 -6.36
N ASN A 19 -4.84 -31.04 -6.22
CA ASN A 19 -3.58 -31.05 -6.97
C ASN A 19 -3.76 -30.91 -8.50
N PRO A 20 -4.70 -31.61 -9.17
CA PRO A 20 -4.89 -31.45 -10.61
C PRO A 20 -5.35 -30.04 -11.02
N ILE A 21 -6.10 -29.34 -10.16
CA ILE A 21 -6.53 -27.97 -10.42
C ILE A 21 -5.35 -27.01 -10.19
N LEU A 22 -4.64 -27.17 -9.07
CA LEU A 22 -3.48 -26.33 -8.77
C LEU A 22 -2.36 -26.48 -9.79
N GLU A 23 -2.12 -27.69 -10.31
CA GLU A 23 -1.12 -27.93 -11.34
C GLU A 23 -1.46 -27.24 -12.66
N ARG A 24 -2.73 -27.27 -13.07
CA ARG A 24 -3.21 -26.53 -14.27
C ARG A 24 -3.08 -25.02 -14.13
N HIS A 25 -3.12 -24.50 -12.90
CA HIS A 25 -3.02 -23.08 -12.59
C HIS A 25 -1.71 -22.71 -11.88
N ARG A 26 -0.63 -23.47 -12.12
CA ARG A 26 0.68 -23.24 -11.48
C ARG A 26 1.24 -21.85 -11.72
N ASP A 27 0.97 -21.28 -12.89
CA ASP A 27 1.44 -19.95 -13.29
C ASP A 27 0.54 -18.81 -12.80
N HIS A 28 -0.57 -19.14 -12.11
CA HIS A 28 -1.44 -18.14 -11.52
C HIS A 28 -0.69 -17.32 -10.46
N LEU A 29 -0.97 -16.01 -10.43
CA LEU A 29 -0.30 -15.04 -9.56
C LEU A 29 -0.21 -15.51 -8.10
N LEU A 30 -1.32 -15.94 -7.51
CA LEU A 30 -1.36 -16.40 -6.12
C LEU A 30 -0.47 -17.63 -5.85
N MET A 31 -0.35 -18.54 -6.82
CA MET A 31 0.49 -19.73 -6.68
C MET A 31 1.97 -19.37 -6.78
N ARG A 32 2.32 -18.42 -7.66
CA ARG A 32 3.66 -17.84 -7.73
C ARG A 32 4.02 -17.12 -6.44
N MET A 33 3.08 -16.33 -5.90
CA MET A 33 3.22 -15.64 -4.61
C MET A 33 3.54 -16.60 -3.48
N GLN A 34 2.72 -17.63 -3.32
CA GLN A 34 2.86 -18.64 -2.28
C GLN A 34 4.20 -19.38 -2.34
N ARG A 35 4.70 -19.68 -3.54
CA ARG A 35 5.99 -20.37 -3.73
C ARG A 35 7.20 -19.48 -3.49
N THR A 36 7.04 -18.17 -3.68
CA THR A 36 8.16 -17.25 -3.71
C THR A 36 8.28 -16.51 -2.40
N ILE A 37 7.20 -16.09 -1.76
CA ILE A 37 7.24 -15.36 -0.49
C ILE A 37 7.01 -16.34 0.66
N ASP A 38 7.98 -16.43 1.57
CA ASP A 38 7.76 -17.07 2.85
C ASP A 38 7.06 -16.07 3.78
N PHE A 39 5.84 -16.39 4.22
CA PHE A 39 5.05 -15.53 5.10
C PHE A 39 5.30 -15.80 6.59
N SER A 40 6.23 -16.70 6.94
CA SER A 40 6.57 -17.04 8.33
C SER A 40 7.01 -15.83 9.16
N PHE A 41 7.62 -14.81 8.54
CA PHE A 41 8.08 -13.58 9.20
C PHE A 41 6.96 -12.76 9.86
N ILE A 42 5.69 -12.99 9.49
CA ILE A 42 4.55 -12.27 10.06
C ILE A 42 4.38 -12.64 11.54
N MET A 43 4.59 -13.92 11.88
CA MET A 43 4.37 -14.45 13.22
C MET A 43 5.17 -13.72 14.32
N PRO A 44 6.50 -13.53 14.21
CA PRO A 44 7.24 -12.79 15.22
C PRO A 44 6.83 -11.31 15.32
N LEU A 45 6.36 -10.68 14.24
CA LEU A 45 5.96 -9.26 14.23
C LEU A 45 4.65 -8.98 14.97
N VAL A 46 3.77 -9.98 15.05
CA VAL A 46 2.42 -9.82 15.60
C VAL A 46 2.21 -10.61 16.89
N LYS A 47 3.24 -11.34 17.35
CA LYS A 47 3.16 -12.27 18.49
C LYS A 47 2.67 -11.58 19.76
N ASP A 48 3.11 -10.35 19.99
CA ASP A 48 2.78 -9.51 21.14
C ASP A 48 1.31 -9.04 21.15
N CYS A 49 0.65 -9.04 19.99
CA CYS A 49 -0.78 -8.73 19.89
C CYS A 49 -1.70 -9.86 20.39
N TYR A 50 -1.15 -11.04 20.70
CA TYR A 50 -1.94 -12.22 21.06
C TYR A 50 -1.60 -12.73 22.46
N SER A 51 -2.65 -12.93 23.26
CA SER A 51 -2.52 -13.61 24.55
C SER A 51 -2.44 -15.12 24.38
N ILE A 52 -1.76 -15.77 25.33
CA ILE A 52 -1.74 -17.23 25.49
C ILE A 52 -3.06 -17.71 26.12
N LEU A 53 -3.73 -16.85 26.88
CA LEU A 53 -4.97 -17.12 27.60
C LEU A 53 -6.18 -16.63 26.80
N GLY A 54 -7.22 -17.47 26.69
CA GLY A 54 -8.50 -17.13 26.06
C GLY A 54 -8.82 -17.94 24.80
N ARG A 55 -9.76 -17.42 23.99
CA ARG A 55 -10.18 -18.07 22.74
C ARG A 55 -9.02 -18.09 21.75
N LYS A 56 -8.74 -19.27 21.19
CA LYS A 56 -7.73 -19.42 20.13
C LYS A 56 -8.06 -18.51 18.95
N ALA A 57 -7.13 -17.63 18.63
CA ALA A 57 -7.23 -16.76 17.47
C ALA A 57 -6.94 -17.52 16.17
N TYR A 58 -7.43 -16.99 15.05
CA TYR A 58 -7.01 -17.43 13.74
C TYR A 58 -5.52 -17.15 13.52
N ASP A 59 -4.92 -17.91 12.62
CA ASP A 59 -3.53 -17.73 12.22
C ASP A 59 -3.31 -16.33 11.61
N PRO A 60 -2.41 -15.50 12.18
CA PRO A 60 -2.12 -14.17 11.66
C PRO A 60 -1.63 -14.19 10.21
N VAL A 61 -0.94 -15.25 9.78
CA VAL A 61 -0.51 -15.40 8.39
C VAL A 61 -1.73 -15.47 7.46
N CYS A 62 -2.72 -16.29 7.82
CA CYS A 62 -3.99 -16.39 7.09
C CYS A 62 -4.71 -15.03 7.05
N MET A 63 -4.75 -14.29 8.15
CA MET A 63 -5.41 -12.98 8.21
C MET A 63 -4.72 -11.94 7.31
N VAL A 64 -3.38 -11.87 7.30
CA VAL A 64 -2.65 -10.98 6.40
C VAL A 64 -2.84 -11.39 4.94
N LYS A 65 -2.86 -12.69 4.63
CA LYS A 65 -3.12 -13.17 3.28
C LYS A 65 -4.54 -12.82 2.80
N LEU A 66 -5.54 -12.83 3.68
CA LEU A 66 -6.88 -12.32 3.35
C LEU A 66 -6.85 -10.82 3.02
N LEU A 67 -6.08 -10.01 3.76
CA LEU A 67 -5.90 -8.60 3.45
C LEU A 67 -5.24 -8.39 2.08
N ILE A 68 -4.25 -9.22 1.73
CA ILE A 68 -3.63 -9.23 0.40
C ILE A 68 -4.67 -9.55 -0.67
N LEU A 69 -5.45 -10.61 -0.50
CA LEU A 69 -6.49 -10.99 -1.47
C LEU A 69 -7.50 -9.87 -1.66
N GLN A 70 -7.91 -9.24 -0.56
CA GLN A 70 -8.87 -8.14 -0.58
C GLN A 70 -8.37 -6.98 -1.46
N THR A 71 -7.11 -6.59 -1.31
CA THR A 71 -6.55 -5.48 -2.10
C THR A 71 -6.04 -5.87 -3.48
N LEU A 72 -5.70 -7.14 -3.70
CA LEU A 72 -5.28 -7.64 -5.01
C LEU A 72 -6.44 -7.67 -6.00
N TYR A 73 -7.60 -8.12 -5.52
CA TYR A 73 -8.81 -8.31 -6.31
C TYR A 73 -9.86 -7.20 -6.14
N ASP A 74 -9.56 -6.17 -5.34
CA ASP A 74 -10.49 -5.07 -5.04
C ASP A 74 -11.84 -5.62 -4.56
N LEU A 75 -11.83 -6.33 -3.43
CA LEU A 75 -13.01 -6.99 -2.86
C LEU A 75 -13.42 -6.33 -1.54
N SER A 76 -14.71 -6.38 -1.20
CA SER A 76 -15.14 -6.03 0.15
C SER A 76 -14.69 -7.09 1.17
N GLU A 77 -14.77 -6.79 2.47
CA GLU A 77 -14.45 -7.78 3.51
C GLU A 77 -15.36 -9.01 3.46
N ARG A 78 -16.62 -8.81 3.04
CA ARG A 78 -17.57 -9.91 2.87
C ARG A 78 -17.21 -10.73 1.63
N ASP A 79 -16.97 -10.04 0.51
CA ASP A 79 -16.70 -10.71 -0.77
C ASP A 79 -15.37 -11.47 -0.76
N VAL A 80 -14.34 -10.97 -0.06
CA VAL A 80 -13.06 -11.69 0.04
C VAL A 80 -13.21 -12.98 0.86
N VAL A 81 -14.03 -12.97 1.91
CA VAL A 81 -14.29 -14.16 2.73
C VAL A 81 -15.16 -15.16 1.96
N GLU A 82 -16.19 -14.69 1.26
CA GLU A 82 -17.03 -15.54 0.39
C GLU A 82 -16.22 -16.14 -0.78
N SER A 83 -15.37 -15.33 -1.41
CA SER A 83 -14.45 -15.79 -2.45
C SER A 83 -13.41 -16.75 -1.90
N ALA A 84 -12.93 -16.52 -0.67
CA ALA A 84 -12.02 -17.44 -0.01
C ALA A 84 -12.68 -18.80 0.26
N ASP A 85 -13.99 -18.85 0.51
CA ASP A 85 -14.70 -20.11 0.74
C ASP A 85 -14.99 -20.87 -0.55
N THR A 86 -15.37 -20.13 -1.59
CA THR A 86 -15.82 -20.71 -2.87
C THR A 86 -14.68 -20.97 -3.86
N ASN A 87 -13.59 -20.20 -3.82
CA ASN A 87 -12.49 -20.27 -4.78
C ASN A 87 -11.31 -21.10 -4.26
N LEU A 88 -11.01 -22.20 -4.95
CA LEU A 88 -9.92 -23.11 -4.59
C LEU A 88 -8.54 -22.44 -4.62
N LEU A 89 -8.28 -21.50 -5.53
CA LEU A 89 -7.00 -20.79 -5.60
C LEU A 89 -6.80 -19.87 -4.39
N PHE A 90 -7.89 -19.29 -3.87
CA PHE A 90 -7.84 -18.46 -2.67
C PHE A 90 -7.57 -19.34 -1.45
N ARG A 91 -8.28 -20.47 -1.32
CA ARG A 91 -8.00 -21.45 -0.25
C ARG A 91 -6.57 -21.99 -0.28
N ALA A 92 -6.05 -22.30 -1.46
CA ALA A 92 -4.68 -22.75 -1.63
C ALA A 92 -3.67 -21.66 -1.22
N PHE A 93 -3.93 -20.39 -1.55
CA PHE A 93 -3.10 -19.27 -1.09
C PHE A 93 -3.17 -19.10 0.43
N LEU A 94 -4.35 -19.22 1.04
CA LEU A 94 -4.56 -19.15 2.49
C LEU A 94 -4.05 -20.38 3.25
N GLU A 95 -3.66 -21.44 2.55
CA GLU A 95 -3.30 -22.73 3.14
C GLU A 95 -4.41 -23.27 4.07
N ARG A 96 -5.67 -23.19 3.61
CA ARG A 96 -6.86 -23.66 4.34
C ARG A 96 -7.59 -24.75 3.56
N SER A 97 -7.79 -25.91 4.17
CA SER A 97 -8.56 -27.00 3.55
C SER A 97 -10.01 -26.58 3.24
N LEU A 98 -10.70 -27.33 2.37
CA LEU A 98 -12.17 -27.22 2.22
C LEU A 98 -12.93 -27.58 3.50
N GLU A 99 -12.31 -28.40 4.36
CA GLU A 99 -12.88 -28.83 5.63
C GLU A 99 -12.74 -27.76 6.73
N ASP A 100 -11.77 -26.85 6.59
CA ASP A 100 -11.48 -25.83 7.58
C ASP A 100 -12.36 -24.60 7.36
N ASP A 101 -12.91 -24.07 8.44
CA ASP A 101 -13.64 -22.80 8.42
C ASP A 101 -12.72 -21.61 8.09
N ILE A 102 -13.27 -20.64 7.39
CA ILE A 102 -12.60 -19.38 7.06
C ILE A 102 -12.97 -18.32 8.10
N PRO A 103 -12.03 -17.41 8.44
CA PRO A 103 -12.33 -16.30 9.34
C PRO A 103 -13.57 -15.51 8.91
N HIS A 104 -14.46 -15.24 9.87
CA HIS A 104 -15.59 -14.37 9.64
C HIS A 104 -15.13 -12.95 9.26
N TRP A 105 -15.78 -12.32 8.29
CA TRP A 105 -15.39 -11.03 7.70
C TRP A 105 -15.17 -9.91 8.74
N THR A 106 -15.97 -9.85 9.80
CA THR A 106 -15.81 -8.85 10.90
C THR A 106 -14.47 -8.92 11.62
N LEU A 107 -13.74 -10.05 11.50
CA LEU A 107 -12.42 -10.20 12.10
C LEU A 107 -11.33 -9.47 11.32
N LEU A 108 -11.54 -9.18 10.03
CA LEU A 108 -10.56 -8.46 9.21
C LEU A 108 -10.40 -7.01 9.69
N GLY A 109 -11.49 -6.28 9.89
CA GLY A 109 -11.46 -4.93 10.47
C GLY A 109 -10.79 -4.90 11.86
N LYS A 110 -11.15 -5.83 12.75
CA LYS A 110 -10.52 -5.93 14.09
C LYS A 110 -9.04 -6.29 14.03
N PHE A 111 -8.64 -7.09 13.04
CA PHE A 111 -7.25 -7.48 12.85
C PHE A 111 -6.41 -6.30 12.33
N ARG A 112 -6.98 -5.50 11.42
CA ARG A 112 -6.40 -4.22 10.97
C ARG A 112 -6.11 -3.29 12.15
N GLU A 113 -7.15 -2.99 12.93
CA GLU A 113 -7.04 -2.15 14.14
C GLU A 113 -5.97 -2.69 15.11
N ARG A 114 -5.92 -4.01 15.31
CA ARG A 114 -4.95 -4.66 16.20
C ARG A 114 -3.51 -4.51 15.73
N LEU A 115 -3.24 -4.60 14.43
CA LEU A 115 -1.89 -4.47 13.90
C LEU A 115 -1.34 -3.06 14.17
N GLY A 116 -2.18 -2.03 14.00
CA GLY A 116 -1.75 -0.64 14.05
C GLY A 116 -0.84 -0.27 12.88
N GLU A 117 -0.58 1.02 12.70
CA GLU A 117 0.24 1.53 11.58
C GLU A 117 1.68 0.98 11.62
N GLU A 118 2.32 0.98 12.80
CA GLU A 118 3.71 0.58 12.96
C GLU A 118 3.98 -0.83 12.44
N ARG A 119 3.11 -1.80 12.76
CA ARG A 119 3.30 -3.19 12.31
C ARG A 119 2.98 -3.34 10.83
N PHE A 120 2.00 -2.61 10.29
CA PHE A 120 1.77 -2.61 8.84
C PHE A 120 2.98 -2.06 8.09
N THR A 121 3.56 -0.97 8.58
CA THR A 121 4.80 -0.42 8.04
C THR A 121 5.94 -1.43 8.13
N ALA A 122 6.08 -2.14 9.25
CA ALA A 122 7.07 -3.20 9.39
C ALA A 122 6.85 -4.37 8.42
N LEU A 123 5.60 -4.79 8.19
CA LEU A 123 5.24 -5.82 7.22
C LEU A 123 5.62 -5.39 5.79
N PHE A 124 5.23 -4.17 5.41
CA PHE A 124 5.57 -3.58 4.11
C PHE A 124 7.08 -3.51 3.90
N ASN A 125 7.80 -2.94 4.87
CA ASN A 125 9.25 -2.81 4.85
C ASN A 125 9.94 -4.17 4.69
N ARG A 126 9.44 -5.22 5.36
CA ARG A 126 10.01 -6.55 5.23
C ARG A 126 9.84 -7.12 3.81
N ILE A 127 8.74 -6.85 3.13
CA ILE A 127 8.55 -7.25 1.72
C ILE A 127 9.52 -6.50 0.81
N VAL A 128 9.69 -5.19 1.00
CA VAL A 128 10.65 -4.38 0.23
C VAL A 128 12.08 -4.91 0.41
N VAL A 129 12.46 -5.27 1.63
CA VAL A 129 13.77 -5.90 1.91
C VAL A 129 13.92 -7.24 1.19
N MET A 130 12.91 -8.12 1.23
CA MET A 130 12.93 -9.38 0.48
C MET A 130 13.02 -9.17 -1.04
N ALA A 131 12.41 -8.11 -1.58
CA ALA A 131 12.55 -7.75 -2.98
C ALA A 131 13.98 -7.35 -3.34
N LYS A 132 14.66 -6.58 -2.47
CA LYS A 132 16.07 -6.25 -2.65
C LYS A 132 16.97 -7.48 -2.58
N GLU A 133 16.78 -8.35 -1.59
CA GLU A 133 17.56 -9.58 -1.42
C GLU A 133 17.49 -10.50 -2.66
N ARG A 134 16.41 -10.38 -3.44
CA ARG A 134 16.19 -11.13 -4.68
C ARG A 134 16.67 -10.40 -5.94
N GLY A 135 17.27 -9.23 -5.78
CA GLY A 135 17.79 -8.42 -6.89
C GLY A 135 16.68 -7.80 -7.75
N LEU A 136 15.49 -7.61 -7.21
CA LEU A 136 14.38 -6.97 -7.94
C LEU A 136 14.39 -5.45 -7.86
N LEU A 137 15.12 -4.87 -6.91
CA LEU A 137 15.25 -3.42 -6.77
C LEU A 137 16.56 -2.92 -7.38
N ASP A 138 16.47 -1.96 -8.30
CA ASP A 138 17.62 -1.19 -8.79
C ASP A 138 17.92 -0.04 -7.81
N GLU A 139 19.18 0.37 -7.71
CA GLU A 139 19.65 1.42 -6.79
C GLU A 139 19.85 2.77 -7.51
N LYS A 140 19.37 2.86 -8.76
CA LYS A 140 19.63 4.01 -9.64
C LYS A 140 18.65 5.15 -9.45
N LEU A 141 17.37 4.93 -9.71
CA LEU A 141 16.37 5.99 -9.84
C LEU A 141 15.18 5.71 -8.91
N ARG A 142 14.67 6.76 -8.28
CA ARG A 142 13.38 6.76 -7.59
C ARG A 142 12.47 7.81 -8.19
N ILE A 143 11.22 7.42 -8.43
CA ILE A 143 10.14 8.33 -8.82
C ILE A 143 9.31 8.62 -7.57
N ILE A 144 9.13 9.89 -7.24
CA ILE A 144 8.26 10.32 -6.15
C ILE A 144 7.00 10.96 -6.74
N ASP A 145 5.85 10.47 -6.32
CA ASP A 145 4.55 11.04 -6.66
C ASP A 145 3.60 11.01 -5.46
N SER A 146 2.55 11.84 -5.51
CA SER A 146 1.52 11.90 -4.48
C SER A 146 0.13 11.69 -5.06
N SER A 147 -0.65 10.84 -4.39
CA SER A 147 -2.06 10.62 -4.69
C SER A 147 -2.96 11.26 -3.64
N ALA A 148 -4.01 11.95 -4.07
CA ALA A 148 -5.01 12.54 -3.19
C ALA A 148 -6.05 11.49 -2.78
N VAL A 149 -6.35 11.41 -1.48
CA VAL A 149 -7.28 10.45 -0.91
C VAL A 149 -8.31 11.15 -0.04
N MET A 150 -9.57 11.16 -0.50
CA MET A 150 -10.65 11.83 0.23
C MET A 150 -10.91 11.17 1.58
N ALA A 151 -11.09 11.97 2.62
CA ALA A 151 -11.52 11.48 3.92
C ALA A 151 -12.95 10.96 3.86
N HIS A 152 -13.24 9.95 4.69
CA HIS A 152 -14.55 9.33 4.76
C HIS A 152 -15.47 10.12 5.71
N VAL A 153 -15.75 11.36 5.33
CA VAL A 153 -16.65 12.27 6.04
C VAL A 153 -17.61 12.91 5.05
N ASP A 154 -18.54 13.73 5.53
CA ASP A 154 -19.37 14.55 4.66
C ASP A 154 -18.52 15.69 4.06
N VAL A 155 -17.81 15.36 2.98
CA VAL A 155 -16.83 16.23 2.33
C VAL A 155 -17.44 17.58 1.93
N ALA A 156 -18.71 17.61 1.54
CA ALA A 156 -19.38 18.83 1.12
C ALA A 156 -19.50 19.84 2.26
N ARG A 157 -19.82 19.37 3.47
CA ARG A 157 -19.87 20.20 4.67
C ARG A 157 -18.50 20.80 5.00
N HIS A 158 -17.45 19.97 4.97
CA HIS A 158 -16.11 20.38 5.40
C HIS A 158 -15.41 21.28 4.38
N LEU A 159 -15.62 21.08 3.07
CA LEU A 159 -15.11 21.96 2.02
C LEU A 159 -15.73 23.37 2.05
N GLY A 160 -17.01 23.49 2.43
CA GLY A 160 -17.68 24.79 2.55
C GLY A 160 -17.21 25.64 3.73
N THR A 161 -16.51 25.03 4.69
CA THR A 161 -15.94 25.71 5.87
C THR A 161 -14.44 26.00 5.77
N ALA A 162 -13.78 25.55 4.70
CA ALA A 162 -12.33 25.49 4.54
C ALA A 162 -11.63 26.82 4.20
N ASP A 163 -12.38 27.92 4.06
CA ASP A 163 -11.84 29.25 3.74
C ASP A 163 -11.53 30.09 4.99
N ARG A 164 -11.36 29.46 6.17
CA ARG A 164 -10.98 30.18 7.39
C ARG A 164 -9.47 30.27 7.48
N GLU A 165 -8.95 31.47 7.74
CA GLU A 165 -7.51 31.78 7.84
C GLU A 165 -6.74 30.85 8.79
N ASP A 166 -7.43 30.24 9.76
CA ASP A 166 -6.84 29.35 10.76
C ASP A 166 -6.69 27.88 10.31
N ASP A 167 -7.36 27.44 9.24
CA ASP A 167 -7.44 26.02 8.87
C ASP A 167 -6.20 25.50 8.12
N ASP A 168 -5.30 26.40 7.69
CA ASP A 168 -4.05 26.06 6.99
C ASP A 168 -2.86 25.77 7.93
N HIS A 169 -3.03 25.90 9.26
CA HIS A 169 -1.94 25.62 10.21
C HIS A 169 -1.61 24.11 10.22
N PRO A 170 -0.34 23.70 10.00
CA PRO A 170 0.04 22.30 9.84
C PRO A 170 -0.30 21.42 11.05
N ASP A 171 -0.18 21.97 12.27
CA ASP A 171 -0.39 21.21 13.52
C ASP A 171 -1.81 21.29 14.10
N ARG A 172 -2.73 22.00 13.44
CA ARG A 172 -4.08 22.19 13.99
C ARG A 172 -4.96 21.00 13.65
N LEU A 173 -5.62 20.38 14.63
CA LEU A 173 -6.63 19.32 14.45
C LEU A 173 -8.03 19.88 14.13
N ASP A 174 -8.75 19.27 13.18
CA ASP A 174 -10.16 19.59 12.90
C ASP A 174 -11.07 18.82 13.85
N THR A 175 -11.22 19.33 15.07
CA THR A 175 -12.02 18.71 16.14
C THR A 175 -13.53 18.61 15.83
N ARG A 176 -14.00 19.19 14.72
CA ARG A 176 -15.40 19.15 14.30
C ARG A 176 -15.68 18.00 13.32
N SER A 177 -14.62 17.49 12.70
CA SER A 177 -14.68 16.32 11.84
C SER A 177 -14.62 15.04 12.70
N PRO A 178 -15.38 13.98 12.33
CA PRO A 178 -15.13 12.63 12.84
C PRO A 178 -13.75 12.06 12.43
N ASP A 179 -13.00 12.81 11.63
CA ASP A 179 -11.64 12.53 11.19
C ASP A 179 -10.77 13.78 11.40
N PRO A 180 -10.19 13.96 12.62
CA PRO A 180 -9.51 15.18 13.04
C PRO A 180 -8.21 15.48 12.30
N ASP A 181 -7.60 14.51 11.62
CA ASP A 181 -6.33 14.69 10.91
C ASP A 181 -6.54 15.11 9.43
N ALA A 182 -7.75 14.96 8.91
CA ALA A 182 -8.09 15.30 7.52
C ALA A 182 -8.13 16.82 7.28
N ARG A 183 -7.47 17.29 6.22
CA ARG A 183 -7.43 18.72 5.87
C ARG A 183 -7.88 18.99 4.45
N THR A 184 -8.07 20.26 4.11
CA THR A 184 -8.33 20.68 2.73
C THR A 184 -7.02 20.79 1.96
N GLY A 185 -6.96 20.15 0.79
CA GLY A 185 -5.87 20.28 -0.16
C GLY A 185 -6.36 20.80 -1.50
N HIS A 186 -5.42 21.27 -2.31
CA HIS A 186 -5.69 21.86 -3.62
C HIS A 186 -5.02 21.04 -4.71
N LYS A 187 -5.80 20.52 -5.67
CA LYS A 187 -5.27 19.94 -6.91
C LYS A 187 -5.04 21.00 -7.98
N THR A 188 -5.89 22.02 -7.99
CA THR A 188 -5.75 23.25 -8.79
C THR A 188 -6.32 24.42 -7.98
N ALA A 189 -6.20 25.66 -8.49
CA ALA A 189 -6.81 26.84 -7.85
C ALA A 189 -8.32 26.66 -7.56
N HIS A 190 -9.03 25.92 -8.42
CA HIS A 190 -10.50 25.76 -8.33
C HIS A 190 -10.94 24.38 -7.86
N LYS A 191 -10.03 23.41 -7.74
CA LYS A 191 -10.36 22.03 -7.34
C LYS A 191 -9.74 21.71 -5.98
N LYS A 192 -10.54 21.93 -4.94
CA LYS A 192 -10.25 21.54 -3.56
C LYS A 192 -10.76 20.13 -3.27
N TRP A 193 -10.18 19.49 -2.27
CA TRP A 193 -10.64 18.19 -1.76
C TRP A 193 -10.23 18.08 -0.28
N TYR A 194 -10.99 17.34 0.52
CA TYR A 194 -10.76 17.21 1.97
C TYR A 194 -10.30 15.78 2.29
N GLY A 195 -9.13 15.62 2.91
CA GLY A 195 -8.55 14.33 3.30
C GLY A 195 -7.04 14.33 3.46
N TYR A 196 -6.37 13.36 2.84
CA TYR A 196 -4.96 13.02 2.97
C TYR A 196 -4.24 12.82 1.64
N LYS A 197 -2.95 13.11 1.58
CA LYS A 197 -2.10 12.77 0.46
C LYS A 197 -1.24 11.58 0.84
N VAL A 198 -1.14 10.62 -0.07
CA VAL A 198 -0.21 9.50 0.04
C VAL A 198 0.96 9.80 -0.91
N HIS A 199 2.13 9.99 -0.35
CA HIS A 199 3.39 10.18 -1.05
C HIS A 199 4.10 8.83 -1.17
N ALA A 200 4.40 8.40 -2.37
CA ALA A 200 5.05 7.13 -2.64
C ALA A 200 6.37 7.36 -3.40
N SER A 201 7.40 6.64 -2.98
CA SER A 201 8.65 6.49 -3.74
C SER A 201 8.64 5.14 -4.42
N ILE A 202 8.89 5.11 -5.73
CA ILE A 202 8.79 3.92 -6.58
C ILE A 202 10.11 3.70 -7.31
N ASP A 203 10.56 2.45 -7.37
CA ASP A 203 11.59 2.00 -8.30
C ASP A 203 10.96 1.72 -9.67
N PRO A 204 11.26 2.53 -10.71
CA PRO A 204 10.66 2.38 -12.03
C PRO A 204 11.13 1.14 -12.79
N SER A 205 12.21 0.47 -12.35
CA SER A 205 12.69 -0.73 -13.03
C SER A 205 11.83 -1.96 -12.74
N SER A 206 11.24 -1.99 -11.53
CA SER A 206 10.47 -3.13 -11.04
C SER A 206 9.04 -2.78 -10.67
N ASP A 207 8.66 -1.50 -10.76
CA ASP A 207 7.41 -0.92 -10.26
C ASP A 207 7.16 -1.19 -8.78
N ILE A 208 8.21 -1.35 -7.98
CA ILE A 208 8.08 -1.59 -6.54
C ILE A 208 8.15 -0.26 -5.82
N VAL A 209 7.11 0.03 -5.04
CA VAL A 209 7.05 1.10 -4.05
C VAL A 209 8.03 0.79 -2.92
N THR A 210 9.03 1.64 -2.75
CA THR A 210 10.12 1.47 -1.78
C THR A 210 9.85 2.16 -0.46
N ALA A 211 9.09 3.25 -0.47
CA ALA A 211 8.68 3.99 0.72
C ALA A 211 7.34 4.66 0.49
N VAL A 212 6.54 4.76 1.56
CA VAL A 212 5.25 5.46 1.57
C VAL A 212 5.21 6.37 2.79
N GLU A 213 4.61 7.54 2.60
CA GLU A 213 4.22 8.42 3.69
C GLU A 213 2.86 9.03 3.42
N THR A 214 2.00 9.07 4.43
CA THR A 214 0.69 9.71 4.33
C THR A 214 0.66 10.96 5.20
N THR A 215 0.18 12.04 4.63
CA THR A 215 0.06 13.33 5.32
C THR A 215 -1.32 13.92 5.13
N SER A 216 -1.70 14.89 5.95
CA SER A 216 -2.88 15.72 5.70
C SER A 216 -2.77 16.45 4.35
N ALA A 217 -3.90 16.76 3.73
CA ALA A 217 -3.95 17.28 2.36
C ALA A 217 -3.26 18.65 2.14
N ASN A 218 -3.12 19.44 3.20
CA ASN A 218 -2.51 20.77 3.19
C ASN A 218 -0.96 20.72 3.20
N VAL A 219 -0.36 19.58 3.55
CA VAL A 219 1.10 19.41 3.55
C VAL A 219 1.63 19.53 2.12
N ALA A 220 2.76 20.24 1.99
CA ALA A 220 3.41 20.49 0.71
C ALA A 220 4.25 19.28 0.28
N ASP A 221 4.12 18.91 -1.00
CA ASP A 221 4.74 17.68 -1.53
C ASP A 221 6.28 17.72 -1.43
N VAL A 222 6.87 18.91 -1.59
CA VAL A 222 8.33 19.17 -1.43
C VAL A 222 8.88 18.75 -0.07
N ASP A 223 8.07 18.76 0.99
CA ASP A 223 8.53 18.42 2.33
C ASP A 223 8.71 16.90 2.50
N MET A 224 8.06 16.10 1.65
CA MET A 224 8.05 14.63 1.76
C MET A 224 9.19 13.94 0.99
N VAL A 225 9.95 14.68 0.16
CA VAL A 225 11.10 14.12 -0.56
C VAL A 225 12.13 13.50 0.38
N ILE A 226 12.51 14.25 1.42
CA ILE A 226 13.56 13.82 2.35
C ILE A 226 13.10 12.70 3.29
N PRO A 227 11.90 12.79 3.92
CA PRO A 227 11.34 11.68 4.70
C PRO A 227 11.30 10.35 3.92
N LEU A 228 10.84 10.35 2.66
CA LEU A 228 10.78 9.14 1.85
C LEU A 228 12.16 8.55 1.57
N VAL A 229 13.13 9.40 1.20
CA VAL A 229 14.52 9.00 0.96
C VAL A 229 15.16 8.43 2.23
N ASP A 230 14.94 9.07 3.37
CA ASP A 230 15.52 8.64 4.65
C ASP A 230 14.88 7.34 5.15
N LYS A 231 13.57 7.16 4.96
CA LYS A 231 12.88 5.88 5.22
C LYS A 231 13.50 4.74 4.41
N GLU A 232 13.66 4.91 3.10
CA GLU A 232 14.25 3.87 2.25
C GLU A 232 15.72 3.58 2.64
N ARG A 233 16.51 4.61 2.96
CA ARG A 233 17.89 4.43 3.44
C ARG A 233 17.96 3.63 4.72
N ALA A 234 17.04 3.87 5.66
CA ALA A 234 16.97 3.15 6.92
C ALA A 234 16.70 1.65 6.72
N LEU A 235 16.02 1.26 5.63
CA LEU A 235 15.80 -0.15 5.29
C LEU A 235 17.06 -0.87 4.83
N PHE A 236 18.04 -0.13 4.31
CA PHE A 236 19.23 -0.69 3.67
C PHE A 236 20.54 -0.11 4.24
N PRO A 237 20.81 -0.28 5.55
CA PRO A 237 21.96 0.34 6.20
C PRO A 237 23.31 -0.15 5.68
N THR A 238 23.36 -1.36 5.13
CA THR A 238 24.57 -1.96 4.54
C THR A 238 24.81 -1.50 3.10
N CYS A 239 23.82 -0.90 2.45
CA CYS A 239 23.97 -0.35 1.11
C CYS A 239 24.49 1.08 1.20
N GLU A 240 25.67 1.33 0.66
CA GLU A 240 26.29 2.66 0.69
C GLU A 240 25.48 3.70 -0.12
N ARG A 241 24.79 3.27 -1.19
CA ARG A 241 24.00 4.14 -2.07
C ARG A 241 22.73 3.44 -2.58
N PRO A 242 21.70 3.28 -1.74
CA PRO A 242 20.45 2.65 -2.16
C PRO A 242 19.68 3.49 -3.19
N ILE A 243 19.95 4.80 -3.22
CA ILE A 243 19.33 5.76 -4.14
C ILE A 243 20.44 6.64 -4.71
N ARG A 244 20.59 6.65 -6.04
CA ARG A 244 21.50 7.56 -6.75
C ARG A 244 20.81 8.82 -7.27
N GLN A 245 19.57 8.67 -7.72
CA GLN A 245 18.82 9.72 -8.40
C GLN A 245 17.37 9.72 -7.93
N VAL A 246 16.80 10.92 -7.78
CA VAL A 246 15.37 11.12 -7.51
C VAL A 246 14.79 11.98 -8.62
N THR A 247 13.64 11.59 -9.15
CA THR A 247 12.84 12.40 -10.06
C THR A 247 11.41 12.50 -9.54
N ALA A 248 10.78 13.64 -9.77
CA ALA A 248 9.44 13.95 -9.28
C ALA A 248 8.85 15.11 -10.10
N ASP A 249 7.55 15.36 -9.92
CA ASP A 249 6.88 16.51 -10.53
C ASP A 249 7.36 17.84 -9.92
N LYS A 250 7.01 18.95 -10.57
CA LYS A 250 7.33 20.33 -10.18
C LYS A 250 6.98 20.71 -8.75
N ALA A 251 6.00 20.02 -8.15
CA ALA A 251 5.53 20.26 -6.80
C ALA A 251 6.62 19.94 -5.76
N TYR A 252 7.57 19.08 -6.13
CA TYR A 252 8.67 18.61 -5.28
C TYR A 252 9.95 19.46 -5.40
N VAL A 253 9.94 20.51 -6.24
CA VAL A 253 11.10 21.40 -6.42
C VAL A 253 11.38 22.18 -5.12
N GLY A 254 12.58 22.03 -4.57
CA GLY A 254 13.03 22.83 -3.42
C GLY A 254 14.02 22.16 -2.47
N ARG A 255 14.29 20.84 -2.61
CA ARG A 255 15.17 20.07 -1.69
C ARG A 255 16.53 19.65 -2.27
N GLY A 256 16.98 20.33 -3.32
CA GLY A 256 18.23 19.96 -4.02
C GLY A 256 19.48 19.99 -3.13
N VAL A 257 19.55 20.91 -2.16
CA VAL A 257 20.70 21.01 -1.23
C VAL A 257 20.72 19.82 -0.27
N GLU A 258 19.57 19.44 0.27
CA GLU A 258 19.40 18.32 1.19
C GLU A 258 19.64 16.97 0.50
N LEU A 259 19.26 16.86 -0.78
CA LEU A 259 19.59 15.70 -1.64
C LEU A 259 21.09 15.65 -1.97
N ALA A 260 21.72 16.78 -2.28
CA ALA A 260 23.15 16.86 -2.56
C ALA A 260 24.00 16.47 -1.35
N LYS A 261 23.61 16.89 -0.13
CA LYS A 261 24.24 16.44 1.14
C LYS A 261 24.18 14.93 1.29
N ARG A 262 23.12 14.30 0.79
CA ARG A 262 22.92 12.85 0.76
C ARG A 262 23.63 12.17 -0.41
N LYS A 263 24.34 12.91 -1.28
CA LYS A 263 24.95 12.40 -2.52
C LYS A 263 23.92 11.82 -3.50
N ILE A 264 22.72 12.39 -3.54
CA ILE A 264 21.64 12.05 -4.47
C ILE A 264 21.53 13.15 -5.53
N LEU A 265 21.41 12.76 -6.79
CA LEU A 265 21.15 13.69 -7.89
C LEU A 265 19.65 14.00 -7.97
N ASP A 266 19.33 15.30 -7.98
CA ASP A 266 17.96 15.80 -8.12
C ASP A 266 17.63 16.02 -9.60
N TYR A 267 16.71 15.20 -10.13
CA TYR A 267 16.14 15.29 -11.47
C TYR A 267 14.64 15.67 -11.42
N THR A 268 14.22 16.37 -10.37
CA THR A 268 12.87 16.93 -10.28
C THR A 268 12.62 17.91 -11.42
N ILE A 269 11.45 17.83 -12.05
CA ILE A 269 11.13 18.64 -13.23
C ILE A 269 11.13 20.13 -12.86
N PRO A 270 12.00 20.97 -13.46
CA PRO A 270 12.10 22.38 -13.11
C PRO A 270 10.84 23.16 -13.47
N ARG A 271 10.42 24.10 -12.61
CA ARG A 271 9.27 24.98 -12.87
C ARG A 271 9.40 25.80 -14.16
N ALA A 272 10.62 26.12 -14.58
CA ALA A 272 10.90 26.92 -15.77
C ALA A 272 10.56 26.20 -17.10
N ASN A 273 10.59 24.86 -17.13
CA ASN A 273 10.30 24.08 -18.33
C ASN A 273 8.83 24.16 -18.78
N MET A 274 7.94 24.70 -17.94
CA MET A 274 6.51 24.83 -18.23
C MET A 274 6.17 25.87 -19.31
N ARG A 275 7.08 26.83 -19.58
CA ARG A 275 6.86 27.89 -20.59
C ARG A 275 7.26 27.47 -22.00
N GLN A 276 7.92 26.33 -22.16
CA GLN A 276 8.21 25.78 -23.48
C GLN A 276 6.93 25.11 -24.00
N LYS A 277 6.30 25.71 -25.01
CA LYS A 277 5.25 25.03 -25.76
C LYS A 277 5.85 23.74 -26.32
N LEU A 278 5.36 22.59 -25.87
CA LEU A 278 5.63 21.32 -26.54
C LEU A 278 5.26 21.50 -28.01
N GLY A 279 6.22 21.26 -28.91
CA GLY A 279 5.98 21.33 -30.34
C GLY A 279 4.81 20.43 -30.72
N THR A 280 4.08 20.79 -31.77
CA THR A 280 2.88 20.10 -32.27
C THR A 280 3.06 18.61 -32.53
N TRP A 281 4.30 18.13 -32.67
CA TRP A 281 4.67 16.72 -32.78
C TRP A 281 4.48 15.88 -31.50
N PHE A 282 4.34 16.48 -30.31
CA PHE A 282 4.08 15.74 -29.07
C PHE A 282 2.59 15.44 -28.85
N LEU A 283 1.70 16.23 -29.46
CA LEU A 283 0.23 16.10 -29.34
C LEU A 283 -0.35 14.94 -30.19
N SER A 284 0.45 14.29 -31.02
CA SER A 284 0.04 13.11 -31.80
C SER A 284 0.17 11.79 -31.04
N ALA A 285 0.75 11.79 -29.84
CA ALA A 285 0.74 10.61 -28.97
C ALA A 285 -0.65 10.43 -28.35
N ARG A 286 -1.35 9.37 -28.75
CA ARG A 286 -2.68 9.00 -28.24
C ARG A 286 -2.70 9.07 -26.72
N LYS A 287 -3.64 9.83 -26.15
CA LYS A 287 -3.96 9.78 -24.71
C LYS A 287 -4.20 8.31 -24.31
N PRO A 288 -3.51 7.78 -23.28
CA PRO A 288 -3.96 6.53 -22.66
C PRO A 288 -5.37 6.74 -22.10
N ARG A 289 -6.25 5.75 -22.28
CA ARG A 289 -7.62 5.76 -21.78
C ARG A 289 -7.60 5.98 -20.27
N SER A 290 -8.30 7.02 -19.82
CA SER A 290 -8.61 7.20 -18.40
C SER A 290 -9.46 6.03 -17.93
N LEU A 291 -8.92 5.20 -17.04
CA LEU A 291 -9.72 4.30 -16.24
C LEU A 291 -10.33 5.14 -15.11
N GLU A 292 -11.60 5.49 -15.26
CA GLU A 292 -12.42 6.00 -14.18
C GLU A 292 -12.63 4.86 -13.17
N THR A 293 -11.90 4.87 -12.05
CA THR A 293 -12.19 3.95 -10.94
C THR A 293 -13.38 4.52 -10.16
N THR A 294 -14.56 4.08 -10.56
CA THR A 294 -15.81 4.25 -9.81
C THR A 294 -15.88 3.18 -8.74
N ALA A 295 -16.12 3.62 -7.50
CA ALA A 295 -16.67 2.87 -6.36
C ALA A 295 -15.83 1.74 -5.75
N GLN A 296 -15.32 1.99 -4.53
CA GLN A 296 -15.60 1.12 -3.39
C GLN A 296 -16.01 1.97 -2.18
N LYS A 297 -17.31 1.96 -1.94
CA LYS A 297 -17.95 2.39 -0.71
C LYS A 297 -17.91 1.21 0.24
N SER A 298 -17.30 1.33 1.42
CA SER A 298 -17.93 0.98 2.70
C SER A 298 -16.91 0.81 3.84
N PHE A 299 -17.27 1.43 4.96
CA PHE A 299 -16.71 1.35 6.32
C PHE A 299 -15.27 1.86 6.49
N PHE A 300 -15.03 2.64 7.55
CA PHE A 300 -13.83 2.64 8.42
C PHE A 300 -13.72 3.96 9.21
N LYS A 301 -13.33 3.87 10.49
CA LYS A 301 -13.00 4.99 11.40
C LYS A 301 -11.50 4.98 11.72
N GLU A 302 -11.02 6.15 12.16
CA GLU A 302 -9.68 6.57 12.61
C GLU A 302 -8.65 5.43 12.85
N GLY A 303 -7.54 5.47 12.10
CA GLY A 303 -6.44 4.50 12.14
C GLY A 303 -6.46 3.42 11.04
N ILE A 304 -7.63 3.14 10.46
CA ILE A 304 -7.78 2.09 9.43
C ILE A 304 -7.55 2.62 8.00
N PHE A 305 -7.63 3.94 7.83
CA PHE A 305 -7.44 4.61 6.53
C PHE A 305 -5.99 4.50 6.02
N LEU A 306 -5.00 4.70 6.90
CA LEU A 306 -3.58 4.50 6.60
C LEU A 306 -3.32 3.05 6.17
N GLN A 307 -3.94 2.08 6.85
CA GLN A 307 -3.77 0.66 6.56
C GLN A 307 -4.44 0.22 5.25
N SER A 308 -5.55 0.85 4.84
CA SER A 308 -6.18 0.62 3.53
C SER A 308 -5.27 1.03 2.37
N GLN A 309 -4.55 2.15 2.51
CA GLN A 309 -3.61 2.65 1.49
C GLN A 309 -2.26 1.91 1.53
N PHE A 310 -1.76 1.57 2.73
CA PHE A 310 -0.63 0.66 2.82
C PHE A 310 -0.96 -0.70 2.20
N THR A 311 -2.19 -1.21 2.31
CA THR A 311 -2.57 -2.48 1.70
C THR A 311 -2.79 -2.40 0.18
N SER A 312 -3.13 -1.23 -0.38
CA SER A 312 -3.16 -1.01 -1.84
C SER A 312 -1.73 -0.93 -2.42
N GLU A 313 -0.81 -0.20 -1.79
CA GLU A 313 0.60 -0.13 -2.20
C GLU A 313 1.33 -1.46 -1.95
N PHE A 314 0.96 -2.18 -0.89
CA PHE A 314 1.44 -3.55 -0.63
C PHE A 314 0.95 -4.53 -1.70
N SER A 315 -0.31 -4.42 -2.14
CA SER A 315 -0.85 -5.17 -3.27
C SER A 315 -0.17 -4.79 -4.59
N PHE A 316 0.08 -3.50 -4.80
CA PHE A 316 0.82 -3.01 -5.96
C PHE A 316 2.23 -3.60 -6.01
N ASN A 317 2.95 -3.57 -4.88
CA ASN A 317 4.26 -4.21 -4.74
C ASN A 317 4.22 -5.69 -5.03
N LEU A 318 3.19 -6.40 -4.58
CA LEU A 318 3.04 -7.82 -4.87
C LEU A 318 2.74 -8.04 -6.37
N LYS A 319 1.87 -7.24 -7.00
CA LYS A 319 1.63 -7.31 -8.45
C LYS A 319 2.92 -7.06 -9.24
N ALA A 320 3.65 -6.00 -8.89
CA ALA A 320 4.91 -5.61 -9.51
C ALA A 320 5.99 -6.69 -9.35
N PHE A 321 6.18 -7.18 -8.12
CA PHE A 321 7.11 -8.27 -7.78
C PHE A 321 6.89 -9.52 -8.64
N PHE A 322 5.64 -9.85 -8.98
CA PHE A 322 5.31 -11.02 -9.79
C PHE A 322 5.07 -10.74 -11.28
N SER A 323 4.99 -9.48 -11.71
CA SER A 323 4.89 -9.07 -13.11
C SER A 323 6.24 -9.11 -13.84
N VAL A 324 7.34 -8.88 -13.11
CA VAL A 324 8.73 -8.80 -13.65
C VAL A 324 9.33 -10.18 -14.01
N ARG A 325 8.55 -11.26 -14.01
CA ARG A 325 9.00 -12.60 -14.43
C ARG A 325 8.00 -13.37 -15.27
#